data_AF-A0A379TT93-F1
#
_entry.id   AF-A0A379TT93-F1
#
_cell.length_a   1.000
_cell.length_b   1.000
_cell.length_c   1.000
_cell.angle_alpha   90.00
_cell.angle_beta   90.00
_cell.angle_gamma   90.00
#
_symmetry.space_group_name_H-M   'P 1'
#
loop_
_entity.id
_entity.type
_entity.pdbx_description
1 polymer ?
#
loop_
_entity_poly.entity_id
_entity_poly.type
_entity_poly.pdbx_seq_one_letter_code
_entity_poly.pdbx_strand_id
1 'polypeptide(L)'
;MGNNLMQTDLSVWGMYQHADIVVKCVMIGLILASVVTWAIFFSKSVEFFTQKRRLKREQLQLADARSLEQASDIAAGFSAKSLSAQLINEAQNELELSQGSEDNEGIKERTGFRLERRVAAVGRYMGRGNGYLATIGAISPFVGLFGTVWAL
;
A
#
# COMPACT_ATOMS: atom_id res chain seq x y z
N MET A 1 -57.64 -28.10 19.77
CA MET A 1 -56.40 -27.89 20.57
C MET A 1 -55.30 -28.72 19.93
N GLY A 2 -54.43 -28.10 19.14
CA GLY A 2 -53.38 -28.80 18.42
C GLY A 2 -52.27 -27.82 18.02
N ASN A 3 -51.22 -27.82 18.84
CA ASN A 3 -49.85 -27.42 18.53
C ASN A 3 -49.63 -26.14 17.70
N ASN A 4 -49.58 -24.98 18.38
CA ASN A 4 -48.61 -23.94 18.02
C ASN A 4 -47.20 -24.45 18.38
N LEU A 5 -46.69 -25.41 17.60
CA LEU A 5 -45.26 -25.72 17.64
C LEU A 5 -44.55 -24.46 17.19
N MET A 6 -43.71 -23.94 18.09
CA MET A 6 -42.84 -22.79 17.92
C MET A 6 -42.40 -22.66 16.45
N GLN A 7 -42.98 -21.70 15.72
CA GLN A 7 -42.39 -21.24 14.47
C GLN A 7 -41.08 -20.55 14.84
N THR A 8 -40.00 -21.31 14.89
CA THR A 8 -38.66 -20.75 15.00
C THR A 8 -38.42 -19.95 13.73
N ASP A 9 -38.44 -18.63 13.83
CA ASP A 9 -38.16 -17.75 12.71
C ASP A 9 -36.66 -17.84 12.38
N LEU A 10 -36.34 -18.69 11.39
CA LEU A 10 -34.98 -18.91 10.87
C LEU A 10 -34.56 -17.84 9.85
N SER A 11 -35.26 -16.71 9.78
CA SER A 11 -34.79 -15.56 9.00
C SER A 11 -33.47 -15.03 9.56
N VAL A 12 -32.66 -14.39 8.70
CA VAL A 12 -31.39 -13.73 9.11
C VAL A 12 -31.63 -12.75 10.26
N TRP A 13 -32.78 -12.06 10.22
CA TRP A 13 -33.21 -11.14 11.25
C TRP A 13 -33.59 -11.86 12.56
N GLY A 14 -34.37 -12.94 12.49
CA GLY A 14 -34.72 -13.77 13.63
C GLY A 14 -33.47 -14.34 14.33
N MET A 15 -32.55 -14.94 13.57
CA MET A 15 -31.28 -15.46 14.09
C MET A 15 -30.43 -14.37 14.77
N TYR A 16 -30.37 -13.17 14.19
CA TYR A 16 -29.67 -12.05 14.80
C TYR A 16 -30.34 -11.61 16.10
N GLN A 17 -31.68 -11.54 16.17
CA GLN A 17 -32.36 -11.16 17.41
C GLN A 17 -32.07 -12.14 18.56
N HIS A 18 -32.04 -13.43 18.26
CA HIS A 18 -31.74 -14.50 19.22
C HIS A 18 -30.28 -14.56 19.68
N ALA A 19 -29.36 -13.83 19.03
CA ALA A 19 -27.95 -13.79 19.42
C ALA A 19 -27.71 -12.91 20.66
N ASP A 20 -26.76 -13.33 21.50
CA ASP A 20 -26.29 -12.55 22.66
C ASP A 20 -25.65 -11.21 22.23
N ILE A 21 -25.65 -10.21 23.11
CA ILE A 21 -25.10 -8.88 22.83
C ILE A 21 -23.62 -8.95 22.40
N VAL A 22 -22.84 -9.89 22.96
CA VAL A 22 -21.42 -10.07 22.59
C VAL A 22 -21.30 -10.55 21.14
N VAL A 23 -22.13 -11.51 20.73
CA VAL A 23 -22.14 -12.04 19.35
C VAL A 23 -22.56 -10.95 18.36
N LYS A 24 -23.55 -10.14 18.71
CA LYS A 24 -23.98 -8.98 17.90
C LYS A 24 -22.83 -7.98 17.70
N CYS A 25 -22.07 -7.68 18.75
CA CYS A 25 -20.88 -6.83 18.67
C CYS A 25 -19.79 -7.42 17.76
N VAL A 26 -19.53 -8.73 17.85
CA VAL A 26 -18.57 -9.45 16.99
C VAL A 26 -18.98 -9.33 15.52
N MET A 27 -20.25 -9.60 15.19
CA MET A 27 -20.76 -9.53 13.81
C MET A 27 -20.63 -8.12 13.23
N ILE A 28 -21.05 -7.09 13.97
CA ILE A 28 -20.93 -5.69 13.54
C ILE A 28 -19.46 -5.30 13.37
N GLY A 29 -18.59 -5.68 14.32
CA GLY A 29 -17.16 -5.42 14.25
C GLY A 29 -16.50 -6.02 13.00
N LEU A 30 -16.85 -7.26 12.64
CA LEU A 30 -16.36 -7.92 11.42
C LEU A 30 -16.85 -7.22 10.15
N ILE A 31 -18.10 -6.76 10.13
CA ILE A 31 -18.64 -5.98 9.00
C ILE A 31 -17.85 -4.66 8.84
N LEU A 32 -17.62 -3.94 9.94
CA LEU A 32 -16.83 -2.71 9.92
C LEU A 32 -15.38 -2.97 9.45
N ALA A 33 -14.75 -4.04 9.93
CA ALA A 33 -13.41 -4.44 9.50
C ALA A 33 -13.36 -4.75 7.99
N SER A 34 -14.41 -5.36 7.44
CA SER A 34 -14.56 -5.59 6.00
C SER A 34 -14.65 -4.28 5.22
N VAL A 35 -15.46 -3.32 5.68
CA VAL A 35 -15.56 -1.98 5.06
C VAL A 35 -14.21 -1.26 5.05
N VAL A 36 -13.47 -1.29 6.16
CA VAL A 36 -12.12 -0.70 6.26
C VAL A 36 -11.16 -1.37 5.28
N THR A 37 -11.20 -2.70 5.18
CA THR A 37 -10.37 -3.48 4.24
C THR A 37 -10.61 -3.04 2.80
N TRP A 38 -11.88 -2.95 2.38
CA TRP A 38 -12.24 -2.49 1.05
C TRP A 38 -11.86 -1.03 0.79
N ALA A 39 -12.06 -0.14 1.77
CA ALA A 39 -11.66 1.26 1.65
C ALA A 39 -10.15 1.42 1.43
N ILE A 40 -9.33 0.68 2.18
CA ILE A 40 -7.87 0.66 1.99
C ILE A 40 -7.52 0.08 0.62
N PHE A 41 -8.15 -1.04 0.23
CA PHE A 41 -7.91 -1.69 -1.05
C PHE A 41 -8.15 -0.75 -2.24
N PHE A 42 -9.31 -0.07 -2.30
CA PHE A 42 -9.61 0.85 -3.40
C PHE A 42 -8.68 2.06 -3.41
N SER A 43 -8.43 2.67 -2.25
CA SER A 43 -7.52 3.82 -2.13
C SER A 43 -6.11 3.47 -2.62
N LYS A 44 -5.57 2.33 -2.17
CA LYS A 44 -4.23 1.86 -2.57
C LYS A 44 -4.17 1.41 -4.03
N SER A 45 -5.24 0.81 -4.55
CA SER A 45 -5.29 0.36 -5.94
C SER A 45 -5.17 1.52 -6.92
N VAL A 46 -5.90 2.62 -6.66
CA VAL A 46 -5.84 3.82 -7.50
C VAL A 46 -4.47 4.50 -7.38
N GLU A 47 -3.95 4.65 -6.15
CA GLU A 47 -2.62 5.22 -5.90
C GLU A 47 -1.53 4.43 -6.65
N PHE A 48 -1.52 3.10 -6.52
CA PHE A 48 -0.54 2.24 -7.15
C PHE A 48 -0.65 2.26 -8.68
N PHE A 49 -1.86 2.21 -9.22
CA PHE A 49 -2.07 2.19 -10.67
C PHE A 49 -1.61 3.50 -11.32
N THR A 50 -1.93 4.64 -10.70
CA THR A 50 -1.52 5.97 -11.21
C THR A 50 0.00 6.14 -11.16
N GLN A 51 0.63 5.79 -10.03
CA GLN A 51 2.09 5.85 -9.88
C GLN A 51 2.81 4.89 -10.83
N LYS A 52 2.35 3.65 -10.96
CA LYS A 52 2.94 2.66 -11.87
C LYS A 52 2.87 3.09 -13.32
N ARG A 53 1.70 3.60 -13.77
CA ARG A 53 1.53 4.10 -15.14
C ARG A 53 2.44 5.29 -15.41
N ARG A 54 2.56 6.21 -14.46
CA ARG A 54 3.45 7.36 -14.54
C ARG A 54 4.91 6.93 -14.63
N LEU A 55 5.37 6.08 -13.71
CA LEU A 55 6.76 5.60 -13.67
C LEU A 55 7.13 4.87 -14.96
N LYS A 56 6.23 4.04 -15.50
CA LYS A 56 6.44 3.36 -16.79
C LYS A 56 6.62 4.36 -17.95
N ARG A 57 5.86 5.46 -17.95
CA ARG A 57 6.01 6.52 -18.97
C ARG A 57 7.35 7.24 -18.82
N GLU A 58 7.70 7.66 -17.60
CA GLU A 58 8.96 8.34 -17.32
C GLU A 58 10.16 7.44 -17.68
N GLN A 59 10.10 6.14 -17.36
CA GLN A 59 11.12 5.16 -17.74
C GLN A 59 11.27 5.04 -19.26
N LEU A 60 10.18 5.00 -20.03
CA LEU A 60 10.24 4.94 -21.49
C LEU A 60 10.84 6.22 -22.08
N GLN A 61 10.51 7.39 -21.53
CA GLN A 61 11.09 8.67 -21.98
C GLN A 61 12.59 8.76 -21.70
N LEU A 62 13.04 8.18 -20.58
CA LEU A 62 14.45 8.15 -20.21
C LEU A 62 15.25 7.05 -20.91
N ALA A 63 14.61 6.03 -21.49
CA ALA A 63 15.28 4.89 -22.11
C ALA A 63 16.17 5.29 -23.30
N ASP A 64 15.81 6.38 -23.99
CA ASP A 64 16.56 6.91 -25.14
C ASP A 64 17.66 7.90 -24.76
N ALA A 65 17.77 8.29 -23.47
CA ALA A 65 18.79 9.22 -23.00
C ALA A 65 20.19 8.61 -23.12
N ARG A 66 21.12 9.37 -23.71
CA ARG A 66 22.53 8.97 -23.95
C ARG A 66 23.53 9.65 -23.03
N SER A 67 23.09 10.64 -22.27
CA SER A 67 23.90 11.34 -21.27
C SER A 67 23.06 11.69 -20.05
N LEU A 68 23.73 11.95 -18.92
CA LEU A 68 23.05 12.40 -17.70
C LEU A 68 22.42 13.79 -17.88
N GLU A 69 23.06 14.66 -18.66
CA GLU A 69 22.53 15.98 -19.01
C GLU A 69 21.22 15.86 -19.79
N GLN A 70 21.18 15.01 -20.82
CA GLN A 70 19.95 14.73 -21.57
C GLN A 70 18.86 14.11 -20.68
N ALA A 71 19.24 13.22 -19.77
CA ALA A 71 18.30 12.66 -18.79
C ALA A 71 17.72 13.73 -17.85
N SER A 72 18.54 14.71 -17.43
CA SER A 72 18.11 15.85 -16.61
C SER A 72 17.15 16.76 -17.37
N ASP A 73 17.44 17.07 -18.63
CA ASP A 73 16.55 17.87 -19.49
C ASP A 73 15.19 17.19 -19.70
N ILE A 74 15.18 15.88 -19.95
CA ILE A 74 13.94 15.09 -20.07
C ILE A 74 13.19 15.11 -18.73
N ALA A 75 13.90 14.94 -17.61
CA ALA A 75 13.32 14.92 -16.28
C ALA A 75 12.77 16.26 -15.80
N ALA A 76 13.26 17.39 -16.34
CA ALA A 76 12.73 18.72 -16.06
C ALA A 76 11.25 18.87 -16.45
N GLY A 77 10.78 18.08 -17.43
CA GLY A 77 9.37 18.00 -17.82
C GLY A 77 8.51 17.11 -16.91
N PHE A 78 9.10 16.39 -15.95
CA PHE A 78 8.36 15.51 -15.05
C PHE A 78 7.76 16.31 -13.87
N SER A 79 6.68 15.79 -13.27
CA SER A 79 6.12 16.43 -12.07
C SER A 79 7.12 16.35 -10.91
N ALA A 80 7.14 17.38 -10.06
CA ALA A 80 8.02 17.49 -8.89
C ALA A 80 8.01 16.27 -7.93
N LYS A 81 6.95 15.45 -7.96
CA LYS A 81 6.85 14.20 -7.18
C LYS A 81 7.39 12.97 -7.92
N SER A 82 8.03 13.13 -9.08
CA SER A 82 8.63 12.03 -9.86
C SER A 82 9.76 11.41 -9.07
N LEU A 83 9.76 10.07 -8.96
CA LEU A 83 10.91 9.35 -8.46
C LEU A 83 12.08 9.45 -9.42
N SER A 84 11.84 9.30 -10.73
CA SER A 84 12.89 9.38 -11.76
C SER A 84 13.60 10.73 -11.75
N ALA A 85 12.86 11.84 -11.65
CA ALA A 85 13.48 13.17 -11.55
C ALA A 85 14.30 13.35 -10.27
N GLN A 86 13.79 12.86 -9.12
CA GLN A 86 14.56 12.91 -7.87
C GLN A 86 15.87 12.13 -7.94
N LEU A 87 15.85 10.94 -8.55
CA LEU A 87 17.05 10.11 -8.73
C LEU A 87 18.08 10.78 -9.63
N ILE A 88 17.64 11.38 -10.75
CA ILE A 88 18.52 12.10 -11.68
C ILE A 88 19.12 13.34 -11.00
N ASN A 89 18.30 14.11 -10.29
CA ASN A 89 18.78 15.29 -9.56
C ASN A 89 19.78 14.91 -8.46
N GLU A 90 19.60 13.76 -7.78
CA GLU A 90 20.59 13.30 -6.81
C GLU A 90 21.93 12.92 -7.45
N ALA A 91 21.89 12.24 -8.60
CA ALA A 91 23.11 11.91 -9.34
C ALA A 91 23.83 13.17 -9.83
N GLN A 92 23.09 14.15 -10.34
CA GLN A 92 23.65 15.43 -10.79
C GLN A 92 24.25 16.23 -9.62
N ASN A 93 23.54 16.29 -8.48
CA ASN A 93 24.04 16.93 -7.28
C ASN A 93 25.31 16.24 -6.72
N GLU A 94 25.42 14.91 -6.78
CA GLU A 94 26.65 14.21 -6.35
C GLU A 94 27.85 14.54 -7.26
N LEU A 95 27.63 14.67 -8.56
CA LEU A 95 28.66 15.11 -9.51
C LEU A 95 29.09 16.55 -9.26
N GLU A 96 28.15 17.46 -9.00
CA GLU A 96 28.45 18.85 -8.64
C GLU A 96 29.26 18.95 -7.35
N LEU A 97 28.87 18.21 -6.32
CA LEU A 97 29.60 18.17 -5.04
C LEU A 97 30.98 17.55 -5.15
N SER A 98 31.20 16.70 -6.16
CA SER A 98 32.47 16.02 -6.41
C SER A 98 33.33 16.73 -7.47
N GLN A 99 32.95 17.93 -7.91
CA GLN A 99 33.75 18.73 -8.83
C GLN A 99 35.15 18.95 -8.26
N GLY A 100 36.18 18.57 -9.03
CA GLY A 100 37.58 18.65 -8.62
C GLY A 100 38.13 17.40 -7.91
N SER A 101 37.31 16.37 -7.70
CA SER A 101 37.79 15.05 -7.28
C SER A 101 38.22 14.21 -8.48
N GLU A 102 39.40 13.58 -8.40
CA GLU A 102 39.86 12.62 -9.42
C GLU A 102 39.30 11.20 -9.20
N ASP A 103 38.61 10.98 -8.07
CA ASP A 103 38.08 9.69 -7.66
C ASP A 103 36.70 9.41 -8.27
N ASN A 104 36.70 9.08 -9.56
CA ASN A 104 35.48 8.69 -10.28
C ASN A 104 34.85 7.38 -9.75
N GLU A 105 35.66 6.49 -9.16
CA GLU A 105 35.20 5.23 -8.59
C GLU A 105 34.33 5.51 -7.35
N GLY A 106 34.83 6.33 -6.43
CA GLY A 106 34.10 6.75 -5.24
C GLY A 106 32.84 7.55 -5.55
N ILE A 107 32.84 8.39 -6.60
CA ILE A 107 31.63 9.10 -7.05
C ILE A 107 30.56 8.11 -7.50
N LYS A 108 30.92 7.08 -8.28
CA LYS A 108 29.99 6.04 -8.74
C LYS A 108 29.44 5.24 -7.57
N GLU A 109 30.28 4.84 -6.62
CA GLU A 109 29.86 4.09 -5.44
C GLU A 109 28.88 4.89 -4.57
N ARG A 110 29.22 6.16 -4.26
CA ARG A 110 28.35 7.04 -3.48
C ARG A 110 27.01 7.29 -4.20
N THR A 111 27.04 7.56 -5.49
CA THR A 111 25.83 7.75 -6.29
C THR A 111 24.96 6.50 -6.27
N GLY A 112 25.53 5.33 -6.60
CA GLY A 112 24.82 4.05 -6.58
C GLY A 112 24.16 3.76 -5.24
N PHE A 113 24.91 3.90 -4.14
CA PHE A 113 24.41 3.68 -2.79
C PHE A 113 23.26 4.62 -2.42
N ARG A 114 23.35 5.92 -2.79
CA ARG A 114 22.28 6.90 -2.54
C ARG A 114 21.00 6.54 -3.30
N LEU A 115 21.13 6.17 -4.58
CA LEU A 115 19.99 5.79 -5.42
C LEU A 115 19.31 4.52 -4.89
N GLU A 116 20.08 3.48 -4.55
CA GLU A 116 19.54 2.26 -3.95
C GLU A 116 18.81 2.53 -2.64
N ARG A 117 19.40 3.35 -1.77
CA ARG A 117 18.78 3.75 -0.50
C ARG A 117 17.45 4.48 -0.74
N ARG A 118 17.38 5.35 -1.74
CA ARG A 118 16.15 6.08 -2.09
C ARG A 118 15.09 5.14 -2.64
N VAL A 119 15.45 4.24 -3.56
CA VAL A 119 14.54 3.21 -4.08
C VAL A 119 13.99 2.34 -2.95
N ALA A 120 14.84 1.90 -2.02
CA ALA A 120 14.43 1.13 -0.85
C ALA A 120 13.48 1.93 0.08
N ALA A 121 13.73 3.23 0.27
CA ALA A 121 12.86 4.10 1.06
C ALA A 121 11.46 4.25 0.44
N VAL A 122 11.37 4.42 -0.88
CA VAL A 122 10.09 4.46 -1.59
C VAL A 122 9.37 3.11 -1.49
N GLY A 123 10.08 1.99 -1.65
CA GLY A 123 9.51 0.65 -1.49
C GLY A 123 8.85 0.46 -0.12
N ARG A 124 9.52 0.90 0.97
CA ARG A 124 8.94 0.88 2.32
C ARG A 124 7.71 1.77 2.45
N TYR A 125 7.72 2.96 1.84
CA TYR A 125 6.58 3.87 1.87
C TYR A 125 5.35 3.27 1.15
N MET A 126 5.56 2.57 0.03
CA MET A 126 4.49 1.89 -0.71
C MET A 126 3.84 0.77 0.11
N GLY A 127 4.61 0.10 0.97
CA GLY A 127 4.09 -0.93 1.89
C GLY A 127 3.23 -0.40 3.05
N ARG A 128 3.17 0.92 3.26
CA ARG A 128 2.38 1.53 4.34
C ARG A 128 0.89 1.29 4.12
N GLY A 129 0.22 0.74 5.13
CA GLY A 129 -1.20 0.37 5.08
C GLY A 129 -1.44 -1.13 4.87
N ASN A 130 -0.48 -1.85 4.27
CA ASN A 130 -0.57 -3.30 4.09
C ASN A 130 -0.55 -4.05 5.43
N GLY A 131 0.05 -3.45 6.47
CA GLY A 131 0.02 -3.98 7.83
C GLY A 131 -1.39 -4.10 8.41
N TYR A 132 -2.28 -3.13 8.17
CA TYR A 132 -3.67 -3.21 8.66
C TYR A 132 -4.44 -4.36 8.00
N LEU A 133 -4.27 -4.52 6.68
CA LEU A 133 -4.85 -5.63 5.92
C LEU A 133 -4.34 -6.99 6.45
N ALA A 134 -3.03 -7.09 6.71
CA ALA A 134 -2.42 -8.29 7.28
C ALA A 134 -2.94 -8.59 8.69
N THR A 135 -3.04 -7.58 9.57
CA THR A 135 -3.57 -7.75 10.92
C THR A 135 -5.04 -8.15 10.90
N ILE A 136 -5.89 -7.45 10.14
CA ILE A 136 -7.33 -7.75 10.03
C ILE A 136 -7.52 -9.19 9.53
N GLY A 137 -6.82 -9.58 8.45
CA GLY A 137 -6.92 -10.93 7.90
C GLY A 137 -6.40 -12.02 8.84
N ALA A 138 -5.39 -11.73 9.67
CA ALA A 138 -4.87 -12.69 10.63
C ALA A 138 -5.78 -12.88 11.85
N ILE A 139 -6.39 -11.80 12.37
CA ILE A 139 -7.20 -11.85 13.60
C ILE A 139 -8.68 -12.17 13.34
N SER A 140 -9.21 -11.90 12.14
CA SER A 140 -10.64 -12.08 11.84
C SER A 140 -11.17 -13.50 12.10
N PRO A 141 -10.42 -14.59 11.81
CA PRO A 141 -10.90 -15.95 12.11
C PRO A 141 -11.05 -16.19 13.61
N PHE A 142 -10.13 -15.66 14.43
CA PHE A 142 -10.17 -15.79 15.88
C PHE A 142 -11.30 -14.98 16.50
N VAL A 143 -11.55 -13.78 15.98
CA VAL A 143 -12.70 -12.95 16.39
C VAL A 143 -14.03 -13.67 16.07
N GLY A 144 -14.13 -14.32 14.90
CA GLY A 144 -15.28 -15.16 14.57
C GLY A 144 -15.42 -16.37 15.48
N LEU A 145 -14.32 -17.10 15.73
CA LEU A 145 -14.31 -18.25 16.64
C LEU A 145 -14.75 -17.87 18.05
N PHE A 146 -14.28 -16.74 18.57
CA PHE A 146 -14.71 -16.20 19.87
C PHE A 146 -16.24 -16.03 19.92
N GLY A 147 -16.85 -15.46 18.88
CA GLY A 147 -18.30 -15.32 18.80
C GLY A 147 -19.03 -16.66 18.85
N THR A 148 -18.48 -17.70 18.20
CA THR A 148 -19.08 -19.05 18.23
C THR A 148 -18.93 -19.75 19.57
N VAL A 149 -17.79 -19.59 20.26
CA VAL A 149 -17.55 -20.18 21.58
C VAL A 149 -18.43 -19.54 22.65
N TRP A 150 -18.67 -18.23 22.56
CA TRP A 150 -19.55 -17.52 23.49
C TRP A 150 -21.03 -17.86 23.30
N ALA A 151 -21.42 -18.28 22.10
CA ALA A 151 -22.81 -18.58 21.76
C ALA A 151 -23.26 -20.01 22.12
N LEU A 152 -22.31 -20.90 22.45
CA LEU A 152 -22.55 -22.27 22.94
C LEU A 152 -22.92 -22.27 24.43
#